data_AF-A0A1V5KGA1-F1
#
_entry.id   AF-A0A1V5KGA1-F1
#
_cell.length_a   1.000
_cell.length_b   1.000
_cell.length_c   1.000
_cell.angle_alpha   90.00
_cell.angle_beta   90.00
_cell.angle_gamma   90.00
#
_symmetry.space_group_name_H-M   'P 1'
#
loop_
_entity.id
_entity.type
_entity.pdbx_description
1 polymer ?
#
loop_
_entity_poly.entity_id
_entity_poly.type
_entity_poly.pdbx_seq_one_letter_code
_entity_poly.pdbx_strand_id
1 'polypeptide(L)'
;MSTFPSIQDGVSSYAPGSTWDVGPGILVCEDRSDHLYIVAEARNAYSKDKLTSFLRKIVYLKPNRFILFDQIKTPTADSRLTWTFNPAALFHRGDAGLLRLENSGGGALWMKRLTPTDAVEESITAQSYELHSNSGSTERTFVHVLQVSDASLSSTSPNLLIDDAVLETFQDSLRISLPDCDVTFSTEHSLKVRWQPAAVPEKKAERALPQPFQLYQNYPNPFNPTTTIGLKMDYSDFVEIAIYDVDGALHSVLFRGRLEPGVYSYRWDGKDHQGGSSPSGVYFCQVRSGRHEVENCKMVLLH
;
A
#
# COMPACT_ATOMS: atom_id res chain seq x y z
N MET A 1 -30.81 17.41 -0.45
CA MET A 1 -29.35 17.21 -0.33
C MET A 1 -28.72 17.82 -1.56
N SER A 2 -27.94 18.90 -1.42
CA SER A 2 -27.21 19.44 -2.56
C SER A 2 -26.10 18.47 -2.94
N THR A 3 -26.10 18.02 -4.18
CA THR A 3 -25.03 17.20 -4.76
C THR A 3 -23.75 18.03 -4.81
N PHE A 4 -22.66 17.51 -4.26
CA PHE A 4 -21.32 18.09 -4.39
C PHE A 4 -21.01 18.33 -5.89
N PRO A 5 -20.32 19.42 -6.27
CA PRO A 5 -20.03 19.73 -7.65
C PRO A 5 -19.08 18.68 -8.22
N SER A 6 -19.30 18.31 -9.48
CA SER A 6 -18.45 17.36 -10.18
C SER A 6 -17.11 18.00 -10.54
N ILE A 7 -16.06 17.19 -10.71
CA ILE A 7 -14.76 17.67 -11.21
C ILE A 7 -14.87 18.36 -12.59
N GLN A 8 -15.93 18.06 -13.36
CA GLN A 8 -16.19 18.67 -14.67
C GLN A 8 -16.75 20.10 -14.55
N ASP A 9 -17.26 20.48 -13.38
CA ASP A 9 -17.86 21.80 -13.13
C ASP A 9 -16.80 22.90 -12.96
N GLY A 10 -15.51 22.52 -13.05
CA GLY A 10 -14.36 23.42 -13.05
C GLY A 10 -14.05 24.03 -11.68
N VAL A 11 -12.85 24.63 -11.58
CA VAL A 11 -12.36 25.25 -10.33
C VAL A 11 -13.18 26.48 -9.89
N SER A 12 -13.96 27.08 -10.79
CA SER A 12 -14.84 28.22 -10.50
C SER A 12 -15.95 27.89 -9.51
N SER A 13 -16.41 26.64 -9.47
CA SER A 13 -17.41 26.19 -8.50
C SER A 13 -16.89 26.20 -7.06
N TYR A 14 -15.57 26.29 -6.87
CA TYR A 14 -14.89 26.35 -5.57
C TYR A 14 -14.21 27.70 -5.31
N ALA A 15 -14.46 28.71 -6.16
CA ALA A 15 -13.85 30.03 -6.02
C ALA A 15 -14.37 30.76 -4.77
N PRO A 16 -13.60 31.70 -4.19
CA PRO A 16 -14.06 32.53 -3.09
C PRO A 16 -15.42 33.20 -3.39
N GLY A 17 -16.39 33.07 -2.48
CA GLY A 17 -17.77 33.52 -2.61
C GLY A 17 -18.72 32.60 -3.39
N SER A 18 -18.27 31.45 -3.90
CA SER A 18 -19.14 30.47 -4.57
C SER A 18 -20.00 29.67 -3.59
N THR A 19 -20.95 28.89 -4.12
CA THR A 19 -21.79 27.95 -3.36
C THR A 19 -20.99 26.89 -2.60
N TRP A 20 -19.76 26.63 -3.03
CA TRP A 20 -18.83 25.67 -2.41
C TRP A 20 -17.53 26.32 -1.95
N ASP A 21 -17.56 27.64 -1.76
CA ASP A 21 -16.45 28.36 -1.15
C ASP A 21 -16.26 27.87 0.30
N VAL A 22 -15.15 27.20 0.54
CA VAL A 22 -14.76 26.75 1.88
C VAL A 22 -14.10 27.87 2.69
N GLY A 23 -14.00 29.08 2.14
CA GLY A 23 -13.38 30.26 2.75
C GLY A 23 -11.86 30.16 2.82
N PRO A 24 -11.19 30.93 3.70
CA PRO A 24 -9.73 30.86 3.92
C PRO A 24 -9.31 29.58 4.67
N GLY A 25 -10.00 28.45 4.42
CA GLY A 25 -9.94 27.23 5.21
C GLY A 25 -8.60 26.52 5.18
N ILE A 26 -7.66 26.86 4.29
CA ILE A 26 -6.31 26.29 4.30
C ILE A 26 -5.50 26.97 5.41
N LEU A 27 -5.14 26.19 6.44
CA LEU A 27 -4.34 26.63 7.57
C LEU A 27 -2.83 26.45 7.31
N VAL A 28 -2.46 25.38 6.62
CA VAL A 28 -1.06 25.04 6.29
C VAL A 28 -1.01 24.45 4.87
N CYS A 29 -0.01 24.85 4.10
CA CYS A 29 0.38 24.21 2.85
C CYS A 29 1.91 24.22 2.76
N GLU A 30 2.53 23.06 2.92
CA GLU A 30 3.97 22.88 2.80
C GLU A 30 4.28 21.90 1.67
N ASP A 31 5.03 22.34 0.67
CA ASP A 31 5.56 21.48 -0.40
C ASP A 31 7.06 21.33 -0.23
N ARG A 32 7.52 20.11 0.03
CA ARG A 32 8.92 19.73 0.18
C ARG A 32 9.31 18.70 -0.88
N SER A 33 10.59 18.40 -0.99
CA SER A 33 11.09 17.45 -1.98
C SER A 33 10.49 16.04 -1.82
N ASP A 34 10.22 15.64 -0.59
CA ASP A 34 9.78 14.29 -0.20
C ASP A 34 8.29 14.21 0.20
N HIS A 35 7.63 15.34 0.46
CA HIS A 35 6.21 15.35 0.79
C HIS A 35 5.50 16.66 0.48
N LEU A 36 4.18 16.58 0.29
CA LEU A 36 3.25 17.71 0.33
C LEU A 36 2.36 17.56 1.57
N TYR A 37 2.14 18.63 2.31
CA TYR A 37 1.32 18.64 3.51
C TYR A 37 0.32 19.80 3.46
N ILE A 38 -0.97 19.46 3.59
CA ILE A 38 -2.07 20.43 3.59
C ILE A 38 -2.89 20.22 4.85
N VAL A 39 -3.21 21.32 5.54
CA VAL A 39 -4.17 21.35 6.64
C VAL A 39 -5.27 22.31 6.28
N ALA A 40 -6.52 21.85 6.40
CA ALA A 40 -7.69 22.68 6.17
C ALA A 40 -8.74 22.54 7.28
N GLU A 41 -9.36 23.65 7.66
CA GLU A 41 -10.56 23.70 8.48
C GLU A 41 -11.78 23.85 7.57
N ALA A 42 -12.55 22.77 7.46
CA ALA A 42 -13.67 22.63 6.55
C ALA A 42 -15.02 22.96 7.21
N ARG A 43 -15.04 23.45 8.47
CA ARG A 43 -16.29 23.77 9.20
C ARG A 43 -17.29 24.52 8.32
N ASN A 44 -16.83 25.57 7.64
CA ASN A 44 -17.72 26.49 6.93
C ASN A 44 -18.45 25.85 5.75
N ALA A 45 -18.03 24.67 5.29
CA ALA A 45 -18.76 23.88 4.30
C ALA A 45 -20.01 23.19 4.86
N TYR A 46 -20.23 23.25 6.18
CA TYR A 46 -21.32 22.56 6.87
C TYR A 46 -22.16 23.51 7.72
N SER A 47 -23.44 23.18 7.88
CA SER A 47 -24.35 23.90 8.75
C SER A 47 -23.86 23.88 10.21
N LYS A 48 -23.99 25.02 10.90
CA LYS A 48 -23.43 25.24 12.26
C LYS A 48 -24.02 24.31 13.33
N ASP A 49 -25.20 23.77 13.08
CA ASP A 49 -25.92 22.80 13.92
C ASP A 49 -25.37 21.37 13.79
N LYS A 50 -24.62 21.07 12.72
CA LYS A 50 -24.09 19.71 12.47
C LYS A 50 -22.70 19.49 13.06
N LEU A 51 -21.84 20.49 12.98
CA LEU A 51 -20.47 20.39 13.45
C LEU A 51 -19.94 21.70 14.02
N THR A 52 -19.05 21.57 14.99
CA THR A 52 -18.36 22.68 15.65
C THR A 52 -16.96 22.89 15.09
N SER A 53 -16.31 21.84 14.58
CA SER A 53 -15.03 21.90 13.83
C SER A 53 -14.89 20.69 12.91
N PHE A 54 -14.19 20.87 11.79
CA PHE A 54 -13.75 19.79 10.91
C PHE A 54 -12.36 20.10 10.37
N LEU A 55 -11.34 19.56 11.03
CA LEU A 55 -9.96 19.62 10.57
C LEU A 55 -9.64 18.43 9.66
N ARG A 56 -9.18 18.68 8.43
CA ARG A 56 -8.61 17.70 7.51
C ARG A 56 -7.13 17.97 7.31
N LYS A 57 -6.29 16.96 7.49
CA LYS A 57 -4.87 16.97 7.15
C LYS A 57 -4.62 15.94 6.06
N ILE A 58 -3.96 16.37 4.99
CA ILE A 58 -3.56 15.53 3.85
C ILE A 58 -2.05 15.57 3.78
N VAL A 59 -1.42 14.41 3.92
CA VAL A 59 0.01 14.23 3.62
C VAL A 59 0.11 13.41 2.35
N TYR A 60 0.82 13.90 1.36
CA TYR A 60 1.27 13.12 0.22
C TYR A 60 2.77 12.89 0.36
N LEU A 61 3.16 11.71 0.81
CA LEU A 61 4.56 11.27 0.83
C LEU A 61 4.90 10.80 -0.59
N LYS A 62 5.83 11.52 -1.21
CA LYS A 62 6.19 11.31 -2.61
C LYS A 62 6.94 9.98 -2.75
N PRO A 63 6.68 9.18 -3.80
CA PRO A 63 5.81 9.50 -4.94
C PRO A 63 4.39 8.94 -4.87
N ASN A 64 4.00 8.18 -3.85
CA ASN A 64 2.84 7.29 -4.01
C ASN A 64 2.04 6.97 -2.74
N ARG A 65 2.31 7.64 -1.61
CA ARG A 65 1.59 7.38 -0.36
C ARG A 65 0.84 8.62 0.10
N PHE A 66 -0.41 8.44 0.49
CA PHE A 66 -1.21 9.46 1.13
C PHE A 66 -1.54 9.07 2.56
N ILE A 67 -1.60 10.05 3.45
CA ILE A 67 -2.16 9.92 4.78
C ILE A 67 -3.28 10.94 4.87
N LEU A 68 -4.47 10.45 5.15
CA LEU A 68 -5.65 11.27 5.37
C LEU A 68 -5.98 11.22 6.87
N PHE A 69 -6.01 12.39 7.49
CA PHE A 69 -6.39 12.55 8.89
C PHE A 69 -7.55 13.52 8.96
N ASP A 70 -8.66 13.08 9.54
CA ASP A 70 -9.84 13.91 9.78
C ASP A 70 -10.14 13.92 11.27
N GLN A 71 -10.25 15.11 11.85
CA GLN A 71 -10.76 15.31 13.20
C GLN A 71 -12.03 16.15 13.12
N ILE A 72 -13.14 15.57 13.57
CA ILE A 72 -14.46 16.19 13.51
C ILE A 72 -14.99 16.34 14.93
N LYS A 73 -15.51 17.54 15.23
CA LYS A 73 -16.22 17.82 16.47
C LYS A 73 -17.69 18.09 16.17
N THR A 74 -18.57 17.35 16.83
CA THR A 74 -20.03 17.49 16.73
C THR A 74 -20.60 18.10 18.00
N PRO A 75 -21.75 18.80 17.95
CA PRO A 75 -22.39 19.34 19.15
C PRO A 75 -22.86 18.26 20.13
N THR A 76 -23.20 17.08 19.63
CA THR A 76 -23.67 15.94 20.43
C THR A 76 -22.90 14.66 20.08
N ALA A 77 -22.77 13.77 21.06
CA ALA A 77 -22.16 12.45 20.89
C ALA A 77 -22.94 11.56 19.91
N ASP A 78 -24.26 11.71 19.86
CA ASP A 78 -25.16 10.89 19.03
C ASP A 78 -25.16 11.28 17.54
N SER A 79 -24.44 12.34 17.17
CA SER A 79 -24.34 12.77 15.78
C SER A 79 -23.71 11.67 14.93
N ARG A 80 -24.35 11.24 13.84
CA ARG A 80 -23.80 10.25 12.93
C ARG A 80 -22.71 10.85 12.04
N LEU A 81 -21.53 10.24 12.01
CA LEU A 81 -20.43 10.60 11.13
C LEU A 81 -20.08 9.43 10.21
N THR A 82 -20.11 9.71 8.91
CA THR A 82 -19.76 8.74 7.86
C THR A 82 -18.54 9.25 7.10
N TRP A 83 -17.49 8.43 7.04
CA TRP A 83 -16.36 8.64 6.15
C TRP A 83 -16.60 7.87 4.85
N THR A 84 -16.45 8.53 3.69
CA THR A 84 -16.81 7.96 2.39
C THR A 84 -15.65 7.96 1.41
N PHE A 85 -15.59 6.92 0.57
CA PHE A 85 -14.65 6.81 -0.55
C PHE A 85 -15.36 6.17 -1.76
N ASN A 86 -15.15 6.73 -2.96
CA ASN A 86 -15.85 6.33 -4.18
C ASN A 86 -14.87 5.69 -5.18
N PRO A 87 -14.71 4.37 -5.17
CA PRO A 87 -13.56 3.70 -5.80
C PRO A 87 -13.64 3.47 -7.32
N ALA A 88 -14.84 3.51 -7.91
CA ALA A 88 -15.12 3.01 -9.26
C ALA A 88 -14.66 1.56 -9.54
N ALA A 89 -14.30 0.79 -8.51
CA ALA A 89 -13.85 -0.59 -8.55
C ALA A 89 -14.23 -1.30 -7.23
N LEU A 90 -14.36 -2.64 -7.27
CA LEU A 90 -14.63 -3.42 -6.07
C LEU A 90 -13.41 -3.45 -5.15
N PHE A 91 -13.68 -3.47 -3.85
CA PHE A 91 -12.66 -3.69 -2.84
C PHE A 91 -12.42 -5.18 -2.60
N HIS A 92 -11.16 -5.56 -2.49
CA HIS A 92 -10.72 -6.81 -1.90
C HIS A 92 -10.30 -6.54 -0.45
N ARG A 93 -10.89 -7.28 0.48
CA ARG A 93 -10.58 -7.17 1.91
C ARG A 93 -9.30 -7.94 2.22
N GLY A 94 -8.35 -7.28 2.87
CA GLY A 94 -7.22 -7.90 3.57
C GLY A 94 -7.46 -7.94 5.08
N ASP A 95 -6.41 -8.27 5.81
CA ASP A 95 -6.46 -8.36 7.27
C ASP A 95 -6.40 -6.98 7.95
N ALA A 96 -6.93 -6.89 9.17
CA ALA A 96 -6.80 -5.72 10.06
C ALA A 96 -7.14 -4.37 9.41
N GLY A 97 -8.26 -4.29 8.67
CA GLY A 97 -8.72 -3.04 8.05
C GLY A 97 -7.91 -2.59 6.84
N LEU A 98 -7.11 -3.50 6.24
CA LEU A 98 -6.48 -3.30 4.95
C LEU A 98 -7.48 -3.60 3.83
N LEU A 99 -7.60 -2.68 2.90
CA LEU A 99 -8.43 -2.79 1.71
C LEU A 99 -7.56 -2.61 0.48
N ARG A 100 -7.89 -3.34 -0.58
CA ARG A 100 -7.23 -3.24 -1.88
C ARG A 100 -8.26 -2.94 -2.95
N LEU A 101 -7.92 -2.06 -3.86
CA LEU A 101 -8.69 -1.79 -5.06
C LEU A 101 -7.79 -2.00 -6.27
N GLU A 102 -8.35 -2.58 -7.32
CA GLU A 102 -7.66 -2.76 -8.60
C GLU A 102 -8.47 -2.09 -9.70
N ASN A 103 -7.79 -1.41 -10.61
CA ASN A 103 -8.40 -0.98 -11.86
C ASN A 103 -7.94 -1.90 -13.00
N SER A 104 -8.80 -2.07 -14.00
CA SER A 104 -8.54 -2.73 -15.28
C SER A 104 -7.21 -2.32 -15.96
N GLY A 105 -6.67 -1.14 -15.66
CA GLY A 105 -5.37 -0.67 -16.15
C GLY A 105 -4.13 -1.20 -15.41
N GLY A 106 -4.28 -2.12 -14.46
CA GLY A 106 -3.14 -2.74 -13.75
C GLY A 106 -2.55 -1.90 -12.62
N GLY A 107 -3.21 -0.81 -12.22
CA GLY A 107 -2.90 -0.07 -11.01
C GLY A 107 -3.72 -0.57 -9.83
N ALA A 108 -3.12 -0.56 -8.64
CA ALA A 108 -3.80 -0.86 -7.39
C ALA A 108 -3.68 0.29 -6.39
N LEU A 109 -4.71 0.43 -5.56
CA LEU A 109 -4.73 1.30 -4.40
C LEU A 109 -4.95 0.43 -3.17
N TRP A 110 -4.01 0.52 -2.24
CA TRP A 110 -4.14 -0.07 -0.92
C TRP A 110 -4.55 1.00 0.07
N MET A 111 -5.46 0.69 0.97
CA MET A 111 -5.94 1.60 1.99
C MET A 111 -6.01 0.88 3.33
N LYS A 112 -5.22 1.34 4.30
CA LYS A 112 -5.23 0.87 5.68
C LYS A 112 -5.97 1.87 6.55
N ARG A 113 -7.03 1.42 7.23
CA ARG A 113 -7.70 2.21 8.27
C ARG A 113 -6.98 2.03 9.61
N LEU A 114 -6.55 3.12 10.22
CA LEU A 114 -5.91 3.12 11.55
C LEU A 114 -6.88 3.47 12.69
N THR A 115 -7.80 4.40 12.45
CA THR A 115 -8.88 4.77 13.38
C THR A 115 -10.09 5.26 12.57
N PRO A 116 -11.34 5.08 13.05
CA PRO A 116 -11.73 4.37 14.27
C PRO A 116 -11.60 2.86 14.13
N THR A 117 -11.11 2.18 15.16
CA THR A 117 -11.06 0.71 15.20
C THR A 117 -12.43 0.09 15.48
N ASP A 118 -13.34 0.85 16.10
CA ASP A 118 -14.74 0.51 16.36
C ASP A 118 -15.69 0.84 15.20
N ALA A 119 -15.16 1.34 14.07
CA ALA A 119 -15.99 1.75 12.95
C ALA A 119 -16.64 0.56 12.24
N VAL A 120 -17.94 0.69 11.99
CA VAL A 120 -18.77 -0.28 11.26
C VAL A 120 -18.77 0.09 9.78
N GLU A 121 -18.51 -0.87 8.91
CA GLU A 121 -18.64 -0.72 7.46
C GLU A 121 -20.10 -0.90 7.06
N GLU A 122 -20.73 0.16 6.56
CA GLU A 122 -22.15 0.15 6.20
C GLU A 122 -22.37 -0.25 4.74
N SER A 123 -21.45 0.15 3.86
CA SER A 123 -21.49 -0.14 2.43
C SER A 123 -20.08 -0.36 1.91
N ILE A 124 -19.86 -1.50 1.23
CA ILE A 124 -18.66 -1.74 0.42
C ILE A 124 -19.13 -2.23 -0.94
N THR A 125 -19.06 -1.33 -1.92
CA THR A 125 -19.47 -1.60 -3.30
C THR A 125 -18.43 -1.03 -4.26
N ALA A 126 -18.63 -1.29 -5.56
CA ALA A 126 -17.80 -0.69 -6.60
C ALA A 126 -17.95 0.83 -6.73
N GLN A 127 -18.91 1.45 -6.02
CA GLN A 127 -19.25 2.86 -6.17
C GLN A 127 -19.17 3.63 -4.85
N SER A 128 -19.21 2.94 -3.70
CA SER A 128 -19.17 3.57 -2.39
C SER A 128 -18.55 2.64 -1.36
N TYR A 129 -17.66 3.21 -0.54
CA TYR A 129 -17.18 2.68 0.73
C TYR A 129 -17.55 3.65 1.83
N GLU A 130 -18.33 3.19 2.79
CA GLU A 130 -18.87 4.02 3.86
C GLU A 130 -18.55 3.43 5.23
N LEU A 131 -17.89 4.24 6.04
CA LEU A 131 -17.50 3.91 7.40
C LEU A 131 -18.24 4.77 8.40
N HIS A 132 -18.85 4.12 9.36
CA HIS A 132 -19.56 4.75 10.46
C HIS A 132 -18.80 4.61 11.77
N SER A 133 -18.53 5.71 12.49
CA SER A 133 -18.02 5.65 13.87
C SER A 133 -19.16 5.65 14.88
N ASN A 134 -19.25 4.58 15.69
CA ASN A 134 -20.21 4.45 16.80
C ASN A 134 -19.70 5.03 18.13
N SER A 135 -18.54 5.70 18.14
CA SER A 135 -18.01 6.26 19.38
C SER A 135 -19.00 7.31 19.89
N GLY A 136 -19.56 7.13 21.09
CA GLY A 136 -20.41 8.11 21.78
C GLY A 136 -19.64 9.36 22.23
N SER A 137 -18.72 9.83 21.39
CA SER A 137 -17.83 10.97 21.60
C SER A 137 -18.23 12.11 20.66
N THR A 138 -18.19 13.33 21.19
CA THR A 138 -18.34 14.55 20.40
C THR A 138 -17.13 14.83 19.52
N GLU A 139 -15.95 14.26 19.83
CA GLU A 139 -14.73 14.38 19.03
C GLU A 139 -14.34 13.01 18.47
N ARG A 140 -14.18 12.94 17.14
CA ARG A 140 -13.89 11.72 16.40
C ARG A 140 -12.78 11.91 15.41
N THR A 141 -11.94 10.90 15.30
CA THR A 141 -10.76 10.92 14.43
C THR A 141 -10.79 9.74 13.45
N PHE A 142 -10.64 10.05 12.16
CA PHE A 142 -10.47 9.08 11.10
C PHE A 142 -9.06 9.21 10.53
N VAL A 143 -8.32 8.11 10.47
CA VAL A 143 -6.98 8.09 9.87
C VAL A 143 -6.87 6.93 8.92
N HIS A 144 -6.50 7.24 7.69
CA HIS A 144 -6.27 6.27 6.63
C HIS A 144 -4.90 6.49 6.01
N VAL A 145 -4.17 5.41 5.79
CA VAL A 145 -2.95 5.41 4.96
C VAL A 145 -3.29 4.76 3.63
N LEU A 146 -3.00 5.44 2.54
CA LEU A 146 -3.27 4.99 1.18
C LEU A 146 -1.95 4.83 0.44
N GLN A 147 -1.74 3.71 -0.24
CA GLN A 147 -0.55 3.43 -1.04
C GLN A 147 -0.97 3.08 -2.46
N VAL A 148 -0.51 3.85 -3.43
CA VAL A 148 -0.66 3.53 -4.85
C VAL A 148 0.48 2.60 -5.26
N SER A 149 0.14 1.50 -5.93
CA SER A 149 1.10 0.53 -6.45
C SER A 149 0.67 -0.03 -7.80
N ASP A 150 1.51 -0.87 -8.40
CA ASP A 150 1.07 -1.77 -9.46
C ASP A 150 0.16 -2.88 -8.90
N ALA A 151 -0.61 -3.52 -9.79
CA ALA A 151 -1.54 -4.60 -9.46
C ALA A 151 -0.84 -5.96 -9.19
N SER A 152 0.48 -6.05 -9.27
CA SER A 152 1.20 -7.30 -9.02
C SER A 152 1.52 -7.53 -7.53
N LEU A 153 1.41 -6.50 -6.70
CA LEU A 153 1.68 -6.60 -5.25
C LEU A 153 0.51 -7.23 -4.49
N SER A 154 0.81 -8.10 -3.51
CA SER A 154 -0.13 -8.61 -2.50
C SER A 154 -0.11 -7.78 -1.21
N SER A 155 -1.05 -8.04 -0.29
CA SER A 155 -1.12 -7.36 1.02
C SER A 155 0.12 -7.60 1.86
N THR A 156 0.72 -8.78 1.67
CA THR A 156 1.95 -9.21 2.34
C THR A 156 3.22 -8.81 1.58
N SER A 157 3.10 -8.01 0.52
CA SER A 157 4.27 -7.62 -0.27
C SER A 157 5.20 -6.74 0.56
N PRO A 158 6.52 -7.00 0.60
CA PRO A 158 7.47 -6.11 1.26
C PRO A 158 7.55 -4.74 0.58
N ASN A 159 7.05 -4.61 -0.65
CA ASN A 159 6.93 -3.33 -1.36
C ASN A 159 5.65 -2.57 -0.97
N LEU A 160 4.73 -3.20 -0.21
CA LEU A 160 3.55 -2.58 0.36
C LEU A 160 3.82 -2.20 1.82
N LEU A 161 4.34 -1.01 2.03
CA LEU A 161 4.83 -0.53 3.33
C LEU A 161 3.73 0.09 4.21
N ILE A 162 2.48 -0.36 4.08
CA ILE A 162 1.36 0.21 4.85
C ILE A 162 0.58 -0.80 5.68
N ASP A 163 0.85 -2.11 5.53
CA ASP A 163 0.12 -3.11 6.31
C ASP A 163 0.47 -3.03 7.81
N ASP A 164 1.74 -2.78 8.10
CA ASP A 164 2.30 -2.59 9.44
C ASP A 164 2.15 -1.15 9.95
N ALA A 165 1.30 -0.32 9.33
CA ALA A 165 1.08 1.04 9.80
C ALA A 165 0.42 1.03 11.19
N VAL A 166 1.04 1.70 12.16
CA VAL A 166 0.54 1.80 13.54
C VAL A 166 0.31 3.26 13.91
N LEU A 167 -0.78 3.52 14.63
CA LEU A 167 -1.13 4.83 15.16
C LEU A 167 -0.86 4.90 16.66
N GLU A 168 -0.08 5.89 17.08
CA GLU A 168 0.21 6.19 18.48
C GLU A 168 -0.22 7.63 18.81
N THR A 169 -0.99 7.78 19.87
CA THR A 169 -1.44 9.10 20.36
C THR A 169 -0.65 9.48 21.61
N PHE A 170 -0.08 10.68 21.58
CA PHE A 170 0.61 11.32 22.70
C PHE A 170 -0.18 12.55 23.14
N GLN A 171 0.24 13.17 24.25
CA GLN A 171 -0.43 14.35 24.80
C GLN A 171 -0.57 15.49 23.79
N ASP A 172 0.51 15.82 23.06
CA ASP A 172 0.57 16.99 22.15
C ASP A 172 0.82 16.60 20.69
N SER A 173 0.82 15.31 20.38
CA SER A 173 1.13 14.83 19.05
C SER A 173 0.49 13.48 18.76
N LEU A 174 0.37 13.18 17.48
CA LEU A 174 -0.05 11.87 16.99
C LEU A 174 0.99 11.39 15.99
N ARG A 175 1.46 10.15 16.14
CA ARG A 175 2.45 9.54 15.27
C ARG A 175 1.83 8.37 14.52
N ILE A 176 2.13 8.30 13.24
CA ILE A 176 1.92 7.12 12.40
C ILE A 176 3.30 6.54 12.11
N SER A 177 3.53 5.32 12.57
CA SER A 177 4.76 4.58 12.34
C SER A 177 4.53 3.63 11.16
N LEU A 178 5.38 3.74 10.14
CA LEU A 178 5.42 2.88 8.95
C LEU A 178 6.80 2.21 8.88
N PRO A 179 6.97 1.10 8.15
CA PRO A 179 8.25 0.40 8.06
C PRO A 179 9.42 1.24 7.53
N ASP A 180 9.14 2.31 6.78
CA ASP A 180 10.12 3.17 6.14
C ASP A 180 10.12 4.61 6.64
N CYS A 181 9.14 5.02 7.47
CA CYS A 181 9.08 6.38 8.01
C CYS A 181 8.16 6.51 9.22
N ASP A 182 8.44 7.50 10.07
CA ASP A 182 7.49 7.99 11.07
C ASP A 182 6.92 9.34 10.62
N VAL A 183 5.61 9.48 10.70
CA VAL A 183 4.89 10.74 10.41
C VAL A 183 4.26 11.24 11.70
N THR A 184 4.75 12.36 12.22
CA THR A 184 4.25 12.96 13.47
C THR A 184 3.54 14.27 13.19
N PHE A 185 2.28 14.37 13.61
CA PHE A 185 1.47 15.58 13.60
C PHE A 185 1.49 16.22 15.00
N SER A 186 1.71 17.54 15.09
CA SER A 186 1.47 18.28 16.33
C SER A 186 0.04 18.84 16.40
N THR A 187 -0.34 19.28 17.60
CA THR A 187 -1.56 20.08 17.85
C THR A 187 -1.52 21.43 17.13
N GLU A 188 -0.33 22.03 16.98
CA GLU A 188 -0.09 23.29 16.25
C GLU A 188 -0.01 23.13 14.72
N HIS A 189 -0.56 22.04 14.17
CA HIS A 189 -0.59 21.77 12.73
C HIS A 189 0.79 21.64 12.06
N SER A 190 1.86 21.34 12.80
CA SER A 190 3.15 21.03 12.20
C SER A 190 3.25 19.55 11.82
N LEU A 191 4.00 19.25 10.76
CA LEU A 191 4.32 17.89 10.33
C LEU A 191 5.83 17.63 10.48
N LYS A 192 6.18 16.48 11.05
CA LYS A 192 7.53 15.93 10.98
C LYS A 192 7.49 14.57 10.32
N VAL A 193 8.17 14.45 9.18
CA VAL A 193 8.43 13.17 8.53
C VAL A 193 9.85 12.76 8.85
N ARG A 194 10.02 11.62 9.51
CA ARG A 194 11.32 11.00 9.76
C ARG A 194 11.41 9.74 8.93
N TRP A 195 12.07 9.83 7.78
CA TRP A 195 12.42 8.64 7.02
C TRP A 195 13.34 7.77 7.86
N GLN A 196 12.94 6.52 8.01
CA GLN A 196 13.83 5.51 8.50
C GLN A 196 14.80 5.23 7.34
N PRO A 197 16.12 5.17 7.58
CA PRO A 197 17.02 4.65 6.56
C PRO A 197 16.45 3.30 6.13
N ALA A 198 16.30 3.08 4.82
CA ALA A 198 15.75 1.84 4.27
C ALA A 198 16.26 0.70 5.12
N ALA A 199 15.34 0.02 5.83
CA ALA A 199 15.72 -0.94 6.84
C ALA A 199 16.75 -1.86 6.20
N VAL A 200 18.01 -1.75 6.64
CA VAL A 200 18.93 -2.88 6.50
C VAL A 200 18.15 -3.93 7.28
N PRO A 201 17.61 -4.97 6.62
CA PRO A 201 16.69 -5.88 7.27
C PRO A 201 17.37 -6.30 8.56
N GLU A 202 16.72 -6.10 9.70
CA GLU A 202 17.20 -6.65 10.96
C GLU A 202 17.16 -8.17 10.82
N LYS A 203 18.21 -8.68 10.20
CA LYS A 203 18.59 -10.07 10.22
C LYS A 203 18.89 -10.31 11.69
N LYS A 204 18.01 -11.07 12.35
CA LYS A 204 18.38 -11.89 13.50
C LYS A 204 19.82 -12.34 13.28
N ALA A 205 20.73 -11.86 14.13
CA ALA A 205 22.15 -11.77 13.85
C ALA A 205 22.72 -13.07 13.27
N GLU A 206 22.93 -13.10 11.96
CA GLU A 206 23.87 -14.00 11.33
C GLU A 206 24.48 -13.28 10.13
N ARG A 207 25.78 -13.01 10.27
CA ARG A 207 26.67 -12.29 9.38
C ARG A 207 26.58 -12.86 7.96
N ALA A 208 25.76 -12.26 7.11
CA ALA A 208 25.72 -12.61 5.68
C ALA A 208 26.29 -11.46 4.86
N LEU A 209 27.23 -11.82 3.99
CA LEU A 209 27.84 -10.96 3.00
C LEU A 209 26.76 -10.42 2.03
N PRO A 210 27.01 -9.29 1.33
CA PRO A 210 26.08 -8.76 0.35
C PRO A 210 25.78 -9.81 -0.73
N GLN A 211 24.50 -10.15 -0.90
CA GLN A 211 24.10 -11.15 -1.90
C GLN A 211 24.32 -10.60 -3.33
N PRO A 212 24.89 -11.39 -4.26
CA PRO A 212 25.19 -10.92 -5.61
C PRO A 212 23.94 -10.80 -6.49
N PHE A 213 22.83 -11.37 -6.07
CA PHE A 213 21.55 -11.36 -6.78
C PHE A 213 20.37 -11.38 -5.81
N GLN A 214 19.19 -11.07 -6.34
CA GLN A 214 17.90 -11.17 -5.65
C GLN A 214 16.93 -11.96 -6.53
N LEU A 215 16.44 -13.10 -6.03
CA LEU A 215 15.39 -13.90 -6.67
C LEU A 215 14.00 -13.39 -6.25
N TYR A 216 13.16 -13.05 -7.22
CA TYR A 216 11.77 -12.68 -6.97
C TYR A 216 10.86 -13.91 -6.98
N GLN A 217 9.75 -13.82 -6.26
CA GLN A 217 8.69 -14.82 -6.32
C GLN A 217 8.15 -14.95 -7.76
N ASN A 218 7.89 -16.17 -8.20
CA ASN A 218 7.35 -16.41 -9.54
C ASN A 218 5.91 -15.87 -9.65
N TYR A 219 5.55 -15.31 -10.82
CA TYR A 219 4.19 -14.84 -11.11
C TYR A 219 3.69 -15.34 -12.46
N PRO A 220 2.46 -15.88 -12.53
CA PRO A 220 1.55 -16.15 -11.40
C PRO A 220 2.05 -17.29 -10.48
N ASN A 221 1.52 -17.37 -9.26
CA ASN A 221 1.70 -18.50 -8.33
C ASN A 221 0.51 -18.57 -7.36
N PRO A 222 -0.35 -19.62 -7.40
CA PRO A 222 -0.28 -20.78 -8.30
C PRO A 222 -0.39 -20.41 -9.79
N PHE A 223 0.14 -21.25 -10.68
CA PHE A 223 0.18 -21.01 -12.13
C PHE A 223 -0.35 -22.19 -12.94
N ASN A 224 -0.86 -21.93 -14.16
CA ASN A 224 -1.34 -22.94 -15.11
C ASN A 224 -1.02 -22.54 -16.56
N PRO A 225 -0.22 -23.31 -17.31
CA PRO A 225 0.98 -24.02 -16.84
C PRO A 225 2.21 -23.10 -16.89
N THR A 226 2.04 -21.80 -17.21
CA THR A 226 3.15 -20.85 -17.35
C THR A 226 3.30 -19.92 -16.16
N THR A 227 4.54 -19.71 -15.71
CA THR A 227 4.94 -18.68 -14.76
C THR A 227 6.20 -17.95 -15.20
N THR A 228 6.43 -16.75 -14.66
CA THR A 228 7.63 -15.94 -14.88
C THR A 228 8.39 -15.78 -13.57
N ILE A 229 9.68 -16.06 -13.59
CA ILE A 229 10.61 -15.93 -12.47
C ILE A 229 11.50 -14.72 -12.73
N GLY A 230 11.44 -13.74 -11.83
CA GLY A 230 12.28 -12.54 -11.91
C GLY A 230 13.60 -12.74 -11.15
N LEU A 231 14.69 -12.19 -11.69
CA LEU A 231 16.02 -12.19 -11.07
C LEU A 231 16.65 -10.82 -11.25
N LYS A 232 17.14 -10.21 -10.17
CA LYS A 232 17.99 -9.01 -10.23
C LYS A 232 19.43 -9.37 -9.91
N MET A 233 20.36 -8.97 -10.77
CA MET A 233 21.80 -9.10 -10.57
C MET A 233 22.38 -7.75 -10.15
N ASP A 234 23.12 -7.72 -9.04
CA ASP A 234 23.81 -6.51 -8.57
C ASP A 234 25.27 -6.47 -9.06
N TYR A 235 25.87 -7.63 -9.36
CA TYR A 235 27.21 -7.76 -9.94
C TYR A 235 27.23 -8.82 -11.05
N SER A 236 28.23 -8.73 -11.93
CA SER A 236 28.47 -9.76 -12.94
C SER A 236 28.88 -11.09 -12.29
N ASP A 237 28.13 -12.16 -12.54
CA ASP A 237 28.43 -13.49 -11.99
C ASP A 237 27.90 -14.64 -12.85
N PHE A 238 28.43 -15.84 -12.64
CA PHE A 238 27.89 -17.07 -13.22
C PHE A 238 26.70 -17.54 -12.40
N VAL A 239 25.57 -17.78 -13.06
CA VAL A 239 24.29 -18.12 -12.46
C VAL A 239 23.68 -19.35 -13.13
N GLU A 240 23.14 -20.26 -12.31
CA GLU A 240 22.30 -21.37 -12.75
C GLU A 240 20.91 -21.23 -12.13
N ILE A 241 19.87 -21.29 -12.97
CA ILE A 241 18.46 -21.21 -12.58
C ILE A 241 17.81 -22.54 -12.94
N ALA A 242 17.40 -23.29 -11.93
CA ALA A 242 16.90 -24.64 -12.06
C ALA A 242 15.59 -24.85 -11.28
N ILE A 243 14.76 -25.75 -11.77
CA ILE A 243 13.46 -26.12 -11.20
C ILE A 243 13.57 -27.52 -10.64
N TYR A 244 13.15 -27.68 -9.38
CA TYR A 244 13.14 -28.94 -8.65
C TYR A 244 11.73 -29.28 -8.17
N ASP A 245 11.42 -30.55 -7.99
CA ASP A 245 10.21 -30.97 -7.28
C ASP A 245 10.43 -31.00 -5.74
N VAL A 246 9.43 -31.51 -5.01
CA VAL A 246 9.49 -31.65 -3.54
C VAL A 246 10.49 -32.68 -3.06
N ASP A 247 10.84 -33.66 -3.90
CA ASP A 247 11.83 -34.69 -3.60
C ASP A 247 13.26 -34.22 -3.96
N GLY A 248 13.39 -33.01 -4.50
CA GLY A 248 14.65 -32.41 -4.92
C GLY A 248 15.15 -32.93 -6.27
N ALA A 249 14.30 -33.62 -7.05
CA ALA A 249 14.65 -34.05 -8.39
C ALA A 249 14.64 -32.86 -9.35
N LEU A 250 15.67 -32.77 -10.19
CA LEU A 250 15.81 -31.70 -11.17
C LEU A 250 14.80 -31.91 -12.31
N HIS A 251 13.84 -30.99 -12.42
CA HIS A 251 12.85 -30.98 -13.47
C HIS A 251 13.35 -30.25 -14.72
N SER A 252 13.87 -29.03 -14.57
CA SER A 252 14.25 -28.19 -15.71
C SER A 252 15.36 -27.21 -15.34
N VAL A 253 16.17 -26.81 -16.32
CA VAL A 253 17.16 -25.72 -16.18
C VAL A 253 16.74 -24.60 -17.11
N LEU A 254 16.36 -23.46 -16.54
CA LEU A 254 15.88 -22.30 -17.30
C LEU A 254 17.03 -21.47 -17.87
N PHE A 255 18.14 -21.42 -17.15
CA PHE A 255 19.32 -20.67 -17.55
C PHE A 255 20.57 -21.19 -16.87
N ARG A 256 21.69 -21.14 -17.59
CA ARG A 256 23.02 -21.43 -17.04
C ARG A 256 24.06 -20.62 -17.80
N GLY A 257 24.67 -19.64 -17.15
CA GLY A 257 25.63 -18.76 -17.81
C GLY A 257 26.00 -17.54 -16.98
N ARG A 258 26.78 -16.63 -17.58
CA ARG A 258 27.16 -15.37 -16.94
C ARG A 258 26.10 -14.30 -17.19
N LEU A 259 25.68 -13.60 -16.14
CA LEU A 259 24.80 -12.44 -16.20
C LEU A 259 25.54 -11.19 -15.75
N GLU A 260 25.28 -10.07 -16.42
CA GLU A 260 25.73 -8.75 -16.02
C GLU A 260 24.72 -8.09 -15.06
N PRO A 261 25.07 -7.00 -14.35
CA PRO A 261 24.11 -6.29 -13.51
C PRO A 261 22.86 -5.87 -14.29
N GLY A 262 21.67 -6.14 -13.76
CA GLY A 262 20.41 -5.93 -14.47
C GLY A 262 19.26 -6.76 -13.94
N VAL A 263 18.07 -6.56 -14.53
CA VAL A 263 16.86 -7.31 -14.19
C VAL A 263 16.54 -8.27 -15.34
N TYR A 264 16.32 -9.54 -15.01
CA TYR A 264 16.07 -10.64 -15.93
C TYR A 264 14.75 -11.33 -15.58
N SER A 265 14.11 -11.90 -16.60
CA SER A 265 12.86 -12.63 -16.45
C SER A 265 12.95 -13.94 -17.22
N TYR A 266 12.68 -15.05 -16.52
CA TYR A 266 12.72 -16.40 -17.08
C TYR A 266 11.33 -17.02 -17.03
N ARG A 267 10.85 -17.49 -18.19
CA ARG A 267 9.56 -18.16 -18.30
C ARG A 267 9.74 -19.66 -18.09
N TRP A 268 8.90 -20.25 -17.25
CA TRP A 268 8.73 -21.70 -17.19
C TRP A 268 7.31 -22.06 -17.60
N ASP A 269 7.16 -23.06 -18.46
CA ASP A 269 5.89 -23.52 -19.03
C ASP A 269 5.39 -24.83 -18.41
N GLY A 270 5.93 -25.20 -17.25
CA GLY A 270 5.54 -26.41 -16.52
C GLY A 270 6.10 -27.70 -17.12
N LYS A 271 7.07 -27.62 -18.05
CA LYS A 271 7.69 -28.80 -18.65
C LYS A 271 8.98 -29.22 -17.95
N ASP A 272 9.22 -30.53 -17.98
CA ASP A 272 10.50 -31.12 -17.59
C ASP A 272 11.54 -31.05 -18.73
N HIS A 273 12.76 -31.53 -18.46
CA HIS A 273 13.89 -31.57 -19.40
C HIS A 273 13.67 -32.50 -20.60
N GLN A 274 12.66 -33.39 -20.57
CA GLN A 274 12.27 -34.25 -21.69
C GLN A 274 11.12 -33.64 -22.51
N GLY A 275 10.65 -32.45 -22.12
CA GLY A 275 9.52 -31.76 -22.75
C GLY A 275 8.15 -32.30 -22.30
N GLY A 276 8.12 -33.19 -21.31
CA GLY A 276 6.89 -33.70 -20.70
C GLY A 276 6.25 -32.68 -19.76
N SER A 277 4.92 -32.70 -19.66
CA SER A 277 4.20 -31.87 -18.69
C SER A 277 4.47 -32.36 -17.27
N SER A 278 4.99 -31.48 -16.41
CA SER A 278 5.19 -31.78 -14.99
C SER A 278 3.82 -31.83 -14.28
N PRO A 279 3.55 -32.76 -13.35
CA PRO A 279 2.25 -32.87 -12.69
C PRO A 279 1.89 -31.63 -11.85
N SER A 280 0.60 -31.43 -11.54
CA SER A 280 0.18 -30.43 -10.56
C SER A 280 0.87 -30.70 -9.23
N GLY A 281 1.42 -29.67 -8.58
CA GLY A 281 2.21 -29.87 -7.38
C GLY A 281 3.06 -28.68 -6.98
N VAL A 282 3.85 -28.87 -5.94
CA VAL A 282 4.81 -27.89 -5.45
C VAL A 282 6.16 -28.12 -6.16
N TYR A 283 6.75 -27.03 -6.63
CA TYR A 283 8.08 -27.01 -7.23
C TYR A 283 8.91 -25.91 -6.57
N PHE A 284 10.22 -26.00 -6.70
CA PHE A 284 11.16 -25.00 -6.21
C PHE A 284 12.02 -24.51 -7.36
N CYS A 285 11.99 -23.21 -7.62
CA CYS A 285 13.00 -22.57 -8.45
C CYS A 285 14.19 -22.25 -7.56
N GLN A 286 15.38 -22.68 -7.96
CA GLN A 286 16.63 -22.43 -7.26
C GLN A 286 17.57 -21.66 -8.16
N VAL A 287 18.18 -20.62 -7.61
CA VAL A 287 19.22 -19.85 -8.27
C VAL A 287 20.52 -20.05 -7.52
N ARG A 288 21.57 -20.47 -8.23
CA ARG A 288 22.94 -20.64 -7.69
C ARG A 288 23.88 -19.67 -8.35
N SER A 289 24.63 -18.90 -7.54
CA SER A 289 25.76 -18.08 -7.99
C SER A 289 27.09 -18.82 -7.79
N GLY A 290 28.07 -18.52 -8.65
CA GLY A 290 29.46 -18.99 -8.52
C GLY A 290 30.16 -18.66 -7.19
N ARG A 291 29.59 -17.77 -6.37
CA ARG A 291 30.08 -17.43 -5.01
C ARG A 291 29.51 -18.29 -3.88
N HIS A 292 28.87 -19.42 -4.19
CA HIS A 292 28.22 -20.36 -3.24
C HIS A 292 26.92 -19.84 -2.59
N GLU A 293 26.28 -18.83 -3.18
CA GLU A 293 24.99 -18.33 -2.70
C GLU A 293 23.84 -18.99 -3.45
N VAL A 294 22.83 -19.42 -2.69
CA VAL A 294 21.67 -20.16 -3.20
C VAL A 294 20.40 -19.54 -2.64
N GLU A 295 19.52 -19.06 -3.52
CA GLU A 295 18.16 -18.65 -3.15
C GLU A 295 17.12 -19.57 -3.80
N ASN A 296 15.96 -19.70 -3.16
CA ASN A 296 14.88 -20.58 -3.61
C ASN A 296 13.53 -19.84 -3.60
N CYS A 297 12.70 -20.12 -4.60
CA CYS A 297 11.32 -19.66 -4.70
C CYS A 297 10.39 -20.87 -4.80
N LYS A 298 9.41 -20.98 -3.90
CA LYS A 298 8.39 -22.03 -3.92
C LYS A 298 7.30 -21.69 -4.92
N MET A 299 6.99 -22.61 -5.83
CA MET A 299 6.03 -22.48 -6.91
C MET A 299 4.93 -23.55 -6.80
N VAL A 300 3.70 -23.23 -7.18
CA VAL A 300 2.57 -24.16 -7.18
C VAL A 300 2.00 -24.26 -8.59
N LEU A 301 2.20 -25.40 -9.25
CA LEU A 301 1.65 -25.70 -10.58
C LEU A 301 0.27 -26.33 -10.44
N LEU A 302 -0.69 -25.84 -11.22
CA LEU A 302 -2.03 -26.39 -11.38
C LEU A 302 -2.26 -26.71 -12.87
N HIS A 303 -2.74 -27.91 -13.17
CA HIS A 303 -3.33 -28.26 -14.46
C HIS A 303 -4.85 -28.12 -14.40
#